data_AF-A0A1G7P3C3-F1
#
_entry.id   AF-A0A1G7P3C3-F1
#
_cell.length_a   1.000
_cell.length_b   1.000
_cell.length_c   1.000
_cell.angle_alpha   90.00
_cell.angle_beta   90.00
_cell.angle_gamma   90.00
#
_symmetry.space_group_name_H-M   'P 1'
#
loop_
_entity.id
_entity.type
_entity.pdbx_description
1 polymer ?
#
loop_
_entity_poly.entity_id
_entity_poly.type
_entity_poly.pdbx_seq_one_letter_code
_entity_poly.pdbx_strand_id
1 'polypeptide(L)'
;MSTISCSSLDEVRSNIDRIDDGIIRLIAERGTFVSQASRFKKNEEGVRDNSRVEKVIHKVRAKAEAYGANPDMVEKIYREMIAGFIKMEMKEFLTTNDLSNPEILLKNLGKVHTTPLGADRICRNLKLAGIDAVDFCKQKIASGECKISRDGKNWYCETDSIVITVNANSYTIITAHRK
;
A
#
# COMPACT_ATOMS: atom_id res chain seq x y z
N MET A 1 25.31 -12.40 -29.99
CA MET A 1 25.69 -11.31 -29.05
C MET A 1 27.21 -11.16 -29.13
N SER A 2 27.72 -9.93 -29.16
CA SER A 2 29.17 -9.70 -29.16
C SER A 2 29.72 -10.06 -27.78
N THR A 3 30.57 -11.09 -27.70
CA THR A 3 31.19 -11.52 -26.45
C THR A 3 32.36 -10.59 -26.13
N ILE A 4 32.25 -9.82 -25.06
CA ILE A 4 33.40 -9.12 -24.49
C ILE A 4 34.35 -10.20 -23.96
N SER A 5 35.57 -10.26 -24.49
CA SER A 5 36.62 -11.13 -23.94
C SER A 5 37.30 -10.38 -22.79
N CYS A 6 37.22 -10.92 -21.58
CA CYS A 6 37.92 -10.37 -20.42
C CYS A 6 39.35 -10.91 -20.37
N SER A 7 40.30 -10.06 -19.96
CA SER A 7 41.71 -10.39 -19.82
C SER A 7 42.12 -10.71 -18.37
N SER A 8 41.23 -10.44 -17.40
CA SER A 8 41.46 -10.71 -15.98
C SER A 8 40.17 -11.11 -15.25
N LEU A 9 40.32 -11.70 -14.06
CA LEU A 9 39.19 -12.03 -13.19
C LEU A 9 38.44 -10.78 -12.72
N ASP A 10 39.14 -9.67 -12.51
CA ASP A 10 38.53 -8.41 -12.08
C ASP A 10 37.69 -7.78 -13.19
N GLU A 11 38.09 -7.93 -14.46
CA GLU A 11 37.25 -7.53 -15.60
C GLU A 11 36.00 -8.41 -15.73
N VAL A 12 36.10 -9.71 -15.45
CA VAL A 12 34.94 -10.61 -15.42
C VAL A 12 33.96 -10.16 -14.33
N ARG A 13 34.45 -9.92 -13.11
CA ARG A 13 33.62 -9.47 -11.97
C ARG A 13 32.94 -8.14 -12.27
N SER A 14 33.69 -7.16 -12.79
CA SER A 14 33.13 -5.85 -13.16
C SER A 14 32.01 -5.96 -14.21
N ASN A 15 32.12 -6.90 -15.15
CA ASN A 15 31.05 -7.17 -16.12
C ASN A 15 29.83 -7.87 -15.51
N ILE A 16 30.05 -8.77 -14.54
CA ILE A 16 28.97 -9.41 -13.76
C ILE A 16 28.24 -8.35 -12.93
N ASP A 17 28.96 -7.53 -12.18
CA ASP A 17 28.39 -6.46 -11.35
C ASP A 17 27.52 -5.51 -12.19
N ARG A 18 28.00 -5.13 -13.38
CA ARG A 18 27.23 -4.32 -14.34
C ARG A 18 25.95 -5.00 -14.80
N ILE A 19 25.96 -6.32 -14.98
CA ILE A 19 24.77 -7.10 -15.36
C ILE A 19 23.80 -7.16 -14.18
N ASP A 20 24.31 -7.42 -12.97
CA ASP A 20 23.52 -7.52 -11.75
C ASP A 20 22.81 -6.19 -11.44
N ASP A 21 23.49 -5.06 -11.59
CA ASP A 21 22.89 -3.72 -11.51
C ASP A 21 21.73 -3.56 -12.51
N GLY A 22 21.91 -4.03 -13.74
CA GLY A 22 20.87 -4.03 -14.77
C GLY A 22 19.68 -4.90 -14.39
N ILE A 23 19.92 -6.09 -13.85
CA ILE A 23 18.88 -7.01 -13.37
C ILE A 23 18.09 -6.37 -12.23
N ILE A 24 18.78 -5.81 -11.21
CA ILE A 24 18.15 -5.16 -10.06
C ILE A 24 17.27 -4.00 -10.51
N ARG A 25 17.77 -3.15 -11.42
CA ARG A 25 17.00 -2.04 -11.99
C ARG A 25 15.72 -2.51 -12.69
N LEU A 26 15.82 -3.56 -13.50
CA LEU A 26 14.67 -4.12 -14.22
C LEU A 26 13.66 -4.80 -13.26
N ILE A 27 14.14 -5.46 -12.20
CA ILE A 27 13.28 -6.02 -11.16
C ILE A 27 12.51 -4.90 -10.45
N ALA A 28 13.19 -3.81 -10.08
CA ALA A 28 12.55 -2.66 -9.45
C ALA A 28 11.47 -2.04 -10.36
N GLU A 29 11.80 -1.80 -11.63
CA GLU A 29 10.85 -1.30 -12.63
C GLU A 29 9.63 -2.25 -12.78
N ARG A 30 9.88 -3.56 -12.93
CA ARG A 30 8.82 -4.57 -12.97
C ARG A 30 7.93 -4.51 -11.73
N GLY A 31 8.52 -4.31 -10.54
CA GLY A 31 7.79 -4.15 -9.29
C GLY A 31 6.82 -2.96 -9.31
N THR A 32 7.20 -1.84 -9.92
CA THR A 32 6.28 -0.69 -10.06
C THR A 32 5.03 -1.03 -10.87
N PHE A 33 5.17 -1.82 -11.94
CA PHE A 33 4.03 -2.26 -12.74
C PHE A 33 3.17 -3.30 -12.01
N VAL A 34 3.78 -4.18 -11.20
CA VAL A 34 3.01 -5.09 -10.34
C VAL A 34 2.17 -4.31 -9.33
N SER A 35 2.75 -3.32 -8.65
CA SER A 35 2.02 -2.46 -7.71
C SER A 35 0.89 -1.66 -8.40
N GLN A 36 1.06 -1.26 -9.66
CA GLN A 36 -0.04 -0.66 -10.42
C GLN A 36 -1.12 -1.68 -10.75
N ALA A 37 -0.75 -2.90 -11.15
CA ALA A 37 -1.68 -3.97 -11.46
C ALA A 37 -2.53 -4.36 -10.24
N SER A 38 -1.97 -4.28 -9.02
CA SER A 38 -2.70 -4.58 -7.79
C SER A 38 -3.93 -3.69 -7.57
N ARG A 39 -3.90 -2.43 -8.04
CA ARG A 39 -5.03 -1.49 -7.95
C ARG A 39 -6.27 -1.94 -8.74
N PHE A 40 -6.09 -2.79 -9.74
CA PHE A 40 -7.19 -3.33 -10.55
C PHE A 40 -7.72 -4.65 -9.99
N LYS A 41 -7.00 -5.30 -9.08
CA LYS A 41 -7.40 -6.57 -8.47
C LYS A 41 -8.32 -6.28 -7.29
N LYS A 42 -9.57 -6.76 -7.37
CA LYS A 42 -10.62 -6.48 -6.37
C LYS A 42 -10.61 -7.44 -5.18
N ASN A 43 -9.92 -8.58 -5.28
CA ASN A 43 -9.92 -9.65 -4.28
C ASN A 43 -8.63 -10.51 -4.37
N GLU A 44 -8.40 -11.37 -3.37
CA GLU A 44 -7.23 -12.26 -3.30
C GLU A 44 -7.12 -13.23 -4.48
N GLU A 45 -8.25 -13.67 -5.05
CA GLU A 45 -8.27 -14.54 -6.23
C GLU A 45 -7.69 -13.84 -7.47
N GLY A 46 -7.94 -12.54 -7.65
CA GLY A 46 -7.31 -11.73 -8.69
C GLY A 46 -5.78 -11.57 -8.53
N VAL A 47 -5.25 -11.81 -7.33
CA VAL A 47 -3.81 -11.76 -7.02
C VAL A 47 -3.10 -13.04 -7.47
N ARG A 48 -3.81 -14.18 -7.53
CA ARG A 48 -3.26 -15.51 -7.79
C ARG A 48 -3.76 -16.10 -9.11
N ASP A 49 -3.69 -15.33 -10.20
CA ASP A 49 -4.03 -15.84 -11.53
C ASP A 49 -2.97 -16.83 -12.04
N ASN A 50 -3.14 -18.10 -11.71
CA ASN A 50 -2.25 -19.19 -12.14
C ASN A 50 -2.16 -19.31 -13.67
N SER A 51 -3.25 -19.01 -14.40
CA SER A 51 -3.23 -19.02 -15.87
C SER A 51 -2.28 -17.95 -16.42
N ARG A 52 -2.27 -16.77 -15.80
CA ARG A 52 -1.33 -15.70 -16.16
C ARG A 52 0.12 -16.08 -15.85
N VAL A 53 0.38 -16.73 -14.71
CA VAL A 53 1.72 -17.20 -14.32
C VAL A 53 2.27 -18.16 -15.36
N GLU A 54 1.54 -19.21 -15.72
CA GLU A 54 2.01 -20.20 -16.70
C GLU A 54 2.23 -19.58 -18.09
N LYS A 55 1.39 -18.61 -18.49
CA LYS A 55 1.63 -17.83 -19.73
C LYS A 55 2.91 -16.99 -19.68
N VAL A 56 3.31 -16.46 -18.51
CA VAL A 56 4.62 -15.80 -18.36
C VAL A 56 5.73 -16.83 -18.49
N ILE A 57 5.63 -17.94 -17.75
CA ILE A 57 6.66 -18.98 -17.71
C ILE A 57 6.94 -19.53 -19.11
N HIS A 58 5.91 -19.88 -19.87
CA HIS A 58 6.07 -20.35 -21.23
C HIS A 58 6.82 -19.33 -22.12
N LYS A 59 6.48 -18.05 -22.03
CA LYS A 59 7.14 -16.98 -22.81
C LYS A 59 8.61 -16.80 -22.42
N VAL A 60 8.95 -16.89 -21.13
CA VAL A 60 10.34 -16.68 -20.69
C VAL A 60 11.22 -17.89 -20.97
N ARG A 61 10.67 -19.12 -20.93
CA ARG A 61 11.37 -20.32 -21.40
C ARG A 61 11.76 -20.21 -22.87
N ALA A 62 10.82 -19.85 -23.74
CA ALA A 62 11.09 -19.64 -25.16
C ALA A 62 12.15 -18.56 -25.41
N LYS A 63 12.13 -17.47 -24.63
CA LYS A 63 13.18 -16.42 -24.69
C LYS A 63 14.53 -16.91 -24.17
N ALA A 64 14.55 -17.74 -23.13
CA ALA A 64 15.78 -18.32 -22.61
C ALA A 64 16.48 -19.13 -23.70
N GLU A 65 15.74 -20.00 -24.39
CA GLU A 65 16.25 -20.78 -25.53
C GLU A 65 16.80 -19.86 -26.63
N ALA A 66 16.03 -18.83 -27.02
CA ALA A 66 16.44 -17.88 -28.06
C ALA A 66 17.71 -17.08 -27.73
N TYR A 67 17.99 -16.85 -26.44
CA TYR A 67 19.18 -16.16 -25.97
C TYR A 67 20.32 -17.08 -25.51
N GLY A 68 20.14 -18.41 -25.59
CA GLY A 68 21.15 -19.38 -25.18
C GLY A 68 21.28 -19.57 -23.66
N ALA A 69 20.25 -19.20 -22.89
CA ALA A 69 20.19 -19.45 -21.45
C ALA A 69 19.47 -20.78 -21.16
N ASN A 70 19.78 -21.41 -20.02
CA ASN A 70 19.10 -22.62 -19.57
C ASN A 70 17.62 -22.30 -19.21
N PRO A 71 16.62 -22.87 -19.91
CA PRO A 71 15.21 -22.54 -19.68
C PRO A 71 14.70 -22.91 -18.28
N ASP A 72 15.21 -24.00 -17.70
CA ASP A 72 14.81 -24.46 -16.36
C ASP A 72 15.38 -23.55 -15.28
N MET A 73 16.59 -23.02 -15.48
CA MET A 73 17.17 -22.00 -14.60
C MET A 73 16.36 -20.71 -14.66
N VAL A 74 16.03 -20.24 -15.87
CA VAL A 74 15.24 -19.01 -16.05
C VAL A 74 13.83 -19.16 -15.46
N GLU A 75 13.18 -20.30 -15.65
CA GLU A 75 11.88 -20.57 -15.04
C GLU A 75 11.93 -20.47 -13.51
N LYS A 76 12.91 -21.12 -12.87
CA LYS A 76 13.06 -21.07 -11.40
C LYS A 76 13.19 -19.63 -10.90
N ILE A 77 14.06 -18.84 -11.54
CA ILE A 77 14.24 -17.42 -11.21
C ILE A 77 12.92 -16.65 -11.35
N TYR A 78 12.19 -16.87 -12.44
CA TYR A 78 10.92 -16.17 -12.67
C TYR A 78 9.82 -16.58 -11.70
N ARG A 79 9.73 -17.88 -11.33
CA ARG A 79 8.76 -18.34 -10.34
C ARG A 79 9.02 -17.73 -8.97
N GLU A 80 10.28 -17.70 -8.52
CA GLU A 80 10.67 -17.04 -7.26
C GLU A 80 10.37 -15.54 -7.28
N MET A 81 10.73 -14.86 -8.38
CA MET A 81 10.43 -13.43 -8.54
C MET A 81 8.92 -13.16 -8.49
N ILE A 82 8.10 -13.95 -9.20
CA ILE A 82 6.64 -13.83 -9.18
C ILE A 82 6.08 -14.07 -7.77
N ALA A 83 6.54 -15.12 -7.09
CA ALA A 83 6.13 -15.44 -5.73
C ALA A 83 6.49 -14.29 -4.76
N GLY A 84 7.69 -13.72 -4.88
CA GLY A 84 8.12 -12.56 -4.10
C GLY A 84 7.22 -11.35 -4.29
N PHE A 85 6.84 -11.04 -5.53
CA PHE A 85 5.90 -9.96 -5.85
C PHE A 85 4.49 -10.20 -5.29
N ILE A 86 3.94 -11.41 -5.42
CA ILE A 86 2.65 -11.75 -4.83
C ILE A 86 2.69 -11.57 -3.30
N LYS A 87 3.78 -11.99 -2.65
CA LYS A 87 3.96 -11.82 -1.21
C LYS A 87 4.00 -10.34 -0.80
N MET A 88 4.69 -9.50 -1.58
CA MET A 88 4.70 -8.04 -1.36
C MET A 88 3.30 -7.44 -1.52
N GLU A 89 2.58 -7.77 -2.59
CA GLU A 89 1.19 -7.32 -2.81
C GLU A 89 0.27 -7.73 -1.65
N MET A 90 0.35 -8.99 -1.18
CA MET A 90 -0.45 -9.46 -0.05
C MET A 90 -0.12 -8.70 1.25
N LYS A 91 1.15 -8.39 1.49
CA LYS A 91 1.55 -7.60 2.67
C LYS A 91 0.99 -6.18 2.61
N GLU A 92 1.03 -5.54 1.44
CA GLU A 92 0.42 -4.22 1.23
C GLU A 92 -1.09 -4.27 1.45
N PHE A 93 -1.78 -5.30 0.93
CA PHE A 93 -3.22 -5.48 1.12
C PHE A 93 -3.59 -5.67 2.59
N LEU A 94 -2.89 -6.56 3.30
CA LEU A 94 -3.10 -6.80 4.73
C LEU A 94 -2.80 -5.56 5.58
N THR A 95 -1.74 -4.81 5.25
CA THR A 95 -1.40 -3.56 5.94
C THR A 95 -2.45 -2.49 5.68
N THR A 96 -3.01 -2.41 4.48
CA THR A 96 -4.06 -1.45 4.14
C THR A 96 -5.38 -1.78 4.84
N ASN A 97 -5.74 -3.07 4.89
CA ASN A 97 -6.90 -3.53 5.65
C ASN A 97 -6.71 -3.34 7.15
N ASP A 98 -5.52 -3.59 7.69
CA ASP A 98 -5.20 -3.29 9.10
C ASP A 98 -5.32 -1.80 9.38
N LEU A 99 -4.78 -0.94 8.49
CA LEU A 99 -4.92 0.51 8.55
C LEU A 99 -6.38 1.01 8.47
N SER A 100 -7.32 0.20 7.99
CA SER A 100 -8.75 0.51 7.96
C SER A 100 -9.52 0.03 9.21
N ASN A 101 -8.85 -0.71 10.10
CA ASN A 101 -9.43 -1.19 11.35
C ASN A 101 -9.79 0.00 12.28
N PRO A 102 -11.06 0.18 12.65
CA PRO A 102 -11.50 1.22 13.59
C PRO A 102 -10.71 1.29 14.90
N GLU A 103 -10.19 0.17 15.38
CA GLU A 103 -9.38 0.13 16.60
C GLU A 103 -8.14 1.02 16.53
N ILE A 104 -7.60 1.28 15.34
CA ILE A 104 -6.43 2.16 15.18
C ILE A 104 -6.75 3.59 15.62
N LEU A 105 -7.89 4.12 15.18
CA LEU A 105 -8.31 5.47 15.60
C LEU A 105 -8.58 5.50 17.10
N LEU A 106 -9.26 4.49 17.63
CA LEU A 106 -9.58 4.39 19.06
C LEU A 106 -8.32 4.31 19.94
N LYS A 107 -7.33 3.47 19.58
CA LYS A 107 -6.05 3.36 20.29
C LYS A 107 -5.22 4.65 20.23
N ASN A 108 -5.43 5.48 19.21
CA ASN A 108 -4.71 6.74 19.02
C ASN A 108 -5.55 7.98 19.34
N LEU A 109 -6.68 7.83 20.03
CA LEU A 109 -7.61 8.93 20.30
C LEU A 109 -6.95 10.09 21.05
N GLY A 110 -5.95 9.81 21.89
CA GLY A 110 -5.15 10.83 22.59
C GLY A 110 -4.41 11.80 21.65
N LYS A 111 -4.08 11.38 20.42
CA LYS A 111 -3.41 12.20 19.40
C LYS A 111 -4.38 13.10 18.64
N VAL A 112 -5.68 12.88 18.76
CA VAL A 112 -6.68 13.67 18.02
C VAL A 112 -6.65 15.12 18.48
N HIS A 113 -6.55 16.03 17.50
CA HIS A 113 -6.44 17.46 17.73
C HIS A 113 -7.06 18.26 16.59
N THR A 114 -7.13 19.58 16.70
CA THR A 114 -7.48 20.48 15.60
C THR A 114 -6.71 21.79 15.74
N THR A 115 -6.77 22.67 14.73
CA THR A 115 -6.31 24.05 14.86
C THR A 115 -7.37 24.92 15.55
N PRO A 116 -7.03 26.09 16.13
CA PRO A 116 -8.00 27.00 16.75
C PRO A 116 -9.16 27.37 15.82
N LEU A 117 -8.85 27.75 14.56
CA LEU A 117 -9.87 28.04 13.53
C LEU A 117 -10.74 26.80 13.21
N GLY A 118 -10.14 25.61 13.28
CA GLY A 118 -10.86 24.35 13.11
C GLY A 118 -11.83 24.09 14.27
N ALA A 119 -11.42 24.35 15.52
CA ALA A 119 -12.27 24.24 16.70
C ALA A 119 -13.46 25.21 16.61
N ASP A 120 -13.22 26.49 16.27
CA ASP A 120 -14.29 27.49 16.10
C ASP A 120 -15.31 27.06 15.05
N ARG A 121 -14.82 26.54 13.91
CA ARG A 121 -15.68 26.02 12.85
C ARG A 121 -16.50 24.82 13.33
N ILE A 122 -15.91 23.89 14.07
CA ILE A 122 -16.61 22.72 14.62
C ILE A 122 -17.70 23.17 15.60
N CYS A 123 -17.38 24.08 16.53
CA CYS A 123 -18.36 24.64 17.47
C CYS A 123 -19.55 25.26 16.75
N ARG A 124 -19.32 26.06 15.70
CA ARG A 124 -20.40 26.64 14.88
C ARG A 124 -21.24 25.57 14.18
N ASN A 125 -20.60 24.61 13.53
CA ASN A 125 -21.30 23.55 12.79
C ASN A 125 -22.19 22.69 13.69
N LEU A 126 -21.73 22.41 14.91
CA LEU A 126 -22.43 21.56 15.86
C LEU A 126 -23.32 22.32 16.86
N LYS A 127 -23.24 23.66 16.85
CA LYS A 127 -23.88 24.56 17.82
C LYS A 127 -23.45 24.28 19.27
N LEU A 128 -22.15 24.06 19.47
CA LEU A 128 -21.57 23.86 20.80
C LEU A 128 -21.26 25.22 21.44
N ALA A 129 -21.66 25.40 22.71
CA ALA A 129 -21.40 26.61 23.49
C ALA A 129 -20.67 26.25 24.78
N GLY A 130 -19.48 26.83 24.99
CA GLY A 130 -18.70 26.65 26.23
C GLY A 130 -18.07 25.28 26.41
N ILE A 131 -17.93 24.49 25.34
CA ILE A 131 -17.37 23.13 25.38
C ILE A 131 -16.16 23.06 24.45
N ASP A 132 -15.13 22.33 24.87
CA ASP A 132 -13.98 22.03 24.02
C ASP A 132 -14.40 21.12 22.85
N ALA A 133 -14.22 21.62 21.62
CA ALA A 133 -14.60 20.91 20.41
C ALA A 133 -13.87 19.57 20.23
N VAL A 134 -12.59 19.49 20.62
CA VAL A 134 -11.77 18.30 20.48
C VAL A 134 -12.23 17.23 21.47
N ASP A 135 -12.41 17.60 22.73
CA ASP A 135 -12.87 16.67 23.77
C ASP A 135 -14.28 16.16 23.47
N PHE A 136 -15.18 17.04 23.01
CA PHE A 136 -16.50 16.63 22.53
C PHE A 136 -16.39 15.59 21.43
N CYS A 137 -15.57 15.84 20.40
CA CYS A 137 -15.39 14.90 19.29
C CYS A 137 -14.77 13.58 19.76
N LYS A 138 -13.76 13.61 20.65
CA LYS A 138 -13.14 12.40 21.20
C LYS A 138 -14.16 11.54 21.96
N GLN A 139 -14.99 12.15 22.80
CA GLN A 139 -16.05 11.43 23.53
C GLN A 139 -17.05 10.78 22.57
N LYS A 140 -17.46 11.51 21.52
CA LYS A 140 -18.35 10.96 20.48
C LYS A 140 -17.71 9.82 19.71
N ILE A 141 -16.44 9.93 19.31
CA ILE A 141 -15.71 8.86 18.63
C ILE A 141 -15.56 7.62 19.53
N ALA A 142 -15.31 7.81 20.82
CA ALA A 142 -15.15 6.73 21.79
C ALA A 142 -16.46 6.05 22.21
N SER A 143 -17.62 6.61 21.84
CA SER A 143 -18.92 5.99 22.10
C SER A 143 -19.02 4.64 21.38
N GLY A 144 -19.53 3.61 22.06
CA GLY A 144 -19.78 2.30 21.46
C GLY A 144 -20.81 2.32 20.32
N GLU A 145 -21.56 3.41 20.18
CA GLU A 145 -22.54 3.61 19.11
C GLU A 145 -21.93 4.27 17.86
N CYS A 146 -20.68 4.72 17.93
CA CYS A 146 -20.00 5.38 16.82
C CYS A 146 -19.61 4.39 15.72
N LYS A 147 -20.13 4.60 14.52
CA LYS A 147 -19.72 3.85 13.34
C LYS A 147 -18.49 4.52 12.73
N ILE A 148 -17.36 3.81 12.77
CA ILE A 148 -16.08 4.30 12.26
C ILE A 148 -15.75 3.55 10.98
N SER A 149 -15.46 4.30 9.92
CA SER A 149 -14.95 3.78 8.66
C SER A 149 -13.78 4.62 8.17
N ARG A 150 -12.92 4.03 7.33
CA ARG A 150 -11.84 4.76 6.67
C ARG A 150 -12.09 4.80 5.18
N ASP A 151 -11.94 5.98 4.58
CA ASP A 151 -11.84 6.14 3.14
C ASP A 151 -10.61 6.98 2.80
N GLY A 152 -9.66 6.34 2.10
CA GLY A 152 -8.36 6.89 1.79
C GLY A 152 -7.60 7.42 3.00
N LYS A 153 -7.41 8.75 3.02
CA LYS A 153 -6.62 9.47 4.04
C LYS A 153 -7.41 9.90 5.28
N ASN A 154 -8.71 9.61 5.34
CA ASN A 154 -9.60 10.11 6.39
C ASN A 154 -10.39 8.99 7.07
N TRP A 155 -10.54 9.13 8.37
CA TRP A 155 -11.56 8.44 9.15
C TRP A 155 -12.86 9.24 9.14
N TYR A 156 -13.97 8.53 9.07
CA TYR A 156 -15.32 9.04 9.18
C TYR A 156 -15.97 8.36 10.37
N CYS A 157 -16.42 9.16 11.32
CA CYS A 157 -17.04 8.70 12.56
C CYS A 157 -18.47 9.24 12.61
N GLU A 158 -19.45 8.35 12.52
CA GLU A 158 -20.87 8.70 12.50
C GLU A 158 -21.56 8.28 13.79
N THR A 159 -22.17 9.25 14.50
CA THR A 159 -22.90 9.03 15.75
C THR A 159 -23.85 10.20 15.99
N ASP A 160 -25.02 9.99 16.61
CA ASP A 160 -25.97 11.07 16.96
C ASP A 160 -26.30 12.06 15.84
N SER A 161 -26.45 11.56 14.60
CA SER A 161 -26.65 12.39 13.41
C SER A 161 -25.53 13.41 13.16
N ILE A 162 -24.33 13.15 13.67
CA ILE A 162 -23.10 13.92 13.48
C ILE A 162 -22.12 13.06 12.68
N VAL A 163 -21.38 13.71 11.79
CA VAL A 163 -20.23 13.14 11.09
C VAL A 163 -18.98 13.90 11.51
N ILE A 164 -18.00 13.18 12.05
CA ILE A 164 -16.68 13.70 12.38
C ILE A 164 -15.68 13.10 11.40
N THR A 165 -14.92 13.97 10.71
CA THR A 165 -13.87 13.55 9.79
C THR A 165 -12.50 13.84 10.39
N VAL A 166 -11.67 12.81 10.52
CA VAL A 166 -10.33 12.91 11.12
C VAL A 166 -9.28 12.46 10.11
N ASN A 167 -8.20 13.21 9.92
CA ASN A 167 -7.10 12.75 9.08
C ASN A 167 -6.44 11.51 9.71
N ALA A 168 -6.19 10.47 8.92
CA ALA A 168 -5.69 9.20 9.42
C ALA A 168 -4.22 9.21 9.84
N ASN A 169 -3.43 10.18 9.36
CA ASN A 169 -2.00 10.28 9.67
C ASN A 169 -1.74 11.32 10.75
N SER A 170 -2.29 12.53 10.59
CA SER A 170 -2.06 13.63 11.54
C SER A 170 -3.02 13.62 12.72
N TYR A 171 -4.07 12.80 12.70
CA TYR A 171 -5.16 12.80 13.69
C TYR A 171 -5.86 14.16 13.84
N THR A 172 -5.73 15.04 12.84
CA THR A 172 -6.40 16.33 12.85
C THR A 172 -7.88 16.17 12.52
N ILE A 173 -8.78 16.71 13.34
CA ILE A 173 -10.21 16.80 13.03
C ILE A 173 -10.38 17.81 11.89
N ILE A 174 -10.66 17.30 10.69
CA ILE A 174 -10.81 18.11 9.48
C ILE A 174 -12.13 18.86 9.52
N THR A 175 -13.19 18.23 10.03
CA THR A 175 -14.51 18.85 10.23
C THR A 175 -15.36 17.98 11.15
N ALA A 176 -16.37 18.58 11.77
CA ALA A 176 -17.49 17.89 12.36
C ALA A 176 -18.76 18.69 12.11
N HIS A 177 -19.86 18.02 11.76
CA HIS A 177 -21.12 18.65 11.39
C HIS A 177 -22.28 17.69 11.58
N ARG A 178 -23.50 18.22 11.68
CA ARG A 178 -24.72 17.41 11.65
C ARG A 178 -24.99 16.94 10.21
N LYS A 179 -25.52 15.73 10.05
CA LYS A 179 -26.08 15.25 8.78
C LYS A 179 -27.25 16.12 8.35
#